data_AF-I3S9I3-F1
#
_entry.id   AF-I3S9I3-F1
#
_cell.length_a   1.000
_cell.length_b   1.000
_cell.length_c   1.000
_cell.angle_alpha   90.00
_cell.angle_beta   90.00
_cell.angle_gamma   90.00
#
_symmetry.space_group_name_H-M   'P 1'
#
loop_
_entity.id
_entity.type
_entity.pdbx_description
1 polymer ?
#
loop_
_entity_poly.entity_id
_entity_poly.type
_entity_poly.pdbx_seq_one_letter_code
_entity_poly.pdbx_strand_id
1 'polypeptide(L)'
;MENFAVEVQAEMLKAIFLPFISTSHLIPVVDTARLFAMHGVDVTIITTPANATIFQTSIDRDSARGHSIRTRVVKFPLELW
;
A
#
# COMPACT_ATOMS: atom_id res chain seq x y z
N MET A 1 25.52 -35.44 12.33
CA MET A 1 24.11 -35.08 12.09
C MET A 1 24.05 -33.56 12.02
N GLU A 2 24.17 -33.03 10.81
CA GLU A 2 24.04 -31.59 10.58
C GLU A 2 22.55 -31.29 10.47
N ASN A 3 22.02 -30.53 11.42
CA ASN A 3 20.66 -30.03 11.36
C ASN A 3 20.60 -28.99 10.25
N PHE A 4 20.18 -29.41 9.06
CA PHE A 4 19.68 -28.49 8.04
C PHE A 4 18.41 -27.84 8.59
N ALA A 5 18.57 -26.71 9.25
CA ALA A 5 17.47 -25.81 9.52
C ALA A 5 16.95 -25.34 8.16
N VAL A 6 15.83 -25.90 7.73
CA VAL A 6 15.04 -25.33 6.65
C VAL A 6 14.54 -23.99 7.19
N GLU A 7 15.19 -22.91 6.79
CA GLU A 7 14.72 -21.57 7.07
C GLU A 7 13.41 -21.39 6.30
N VAL A 8 12.29 -21.60 7.00
CA VAL A 8 10.96 -21.32 6.46
C VAL A 8 10.87 -19.80 6.35
N GLN A 9 11.24 -19.26 5.18
CA GLN A 9 10.91 -17.89 4.83
C GLN A 9 9.39 -17.81 4.84
N ALA A 10 8.82 -17.22 5.89
CA ALA A 10 7.41 -16.94 5.95
C ALA A 10 7.08 -16.00 4.80
N GLU A 11 6.36 -16.49 3.78
CA GLU A 11 5.93 -15.66 2.67
C GLU A 11 4.93 -14.63 3.17
N MET A 12 5.39 -13.39 3.32
CA MET A 12 4.54 -12.27 3.69
C MET A 12 3.58 -11.96 2.53
N LEU A 13 2.28 -11.94 2.82
CA LEU A 13 1.25 -11.57 1.86
C LEU A 13 1.52 -10.16 1.31
N LYS A 14 1.46 -10.02 -0.01
CA LYS A 14 1.60 -8.74 -0.71
C LYS A 14 0.25 -8.31 -1.26
N ALA A 15 -0.20 -7.11 -0.91
CA ALA A 15 -1.46 -6.55 -1.38
C ALA A 15 -1.23 -5.25 -2.14
N ILE A 16 -1.87 -5.11 -3.29
CA ILE A 16 -1.85 -3.91 -4.11
C ILE A 16 -3.24 -3.29 -4.13
N PHE A 17 -3.33 -2.01 -3.78
CA PHE A 17 -4.57 -1.24 -3.79
C PHE A 17 -4.52 -0.18 -4.89
N LEU A 18 -5.59 -0.11 -5.69
CA LEU A 18 -5.77 0.82 -6.80
C LEU A 18 -7.03 1.66 -6.55
N PRO A 19 -6.94 2.73 -5.73
CA PRO A 19 -8.10 3.60 -5.49
C PRO A 19 -8.55 4.28 -6.79
N PHE A 20 -9.80 4.06 -7.18
CA PHE A 20 -10.44 4.67 -8.34
C PHE A 20 -10.61 6.19 -8.17
N ILE A 21 -10.82 6.90 -9.28
CA ILE A 21 -10.68 8.37 -9.39
C ILE A 21 -11.74 9.15 -8.59
N SER A 22 -12.85 8.56 -8.16
CA SER A 22 -13.82 9.28 -7.31
C SER A 22 -13.43 9.27 -5.83
N THR A 23 -13.48 10.45 -5.21
CA THR A 23 -13.16 10.66 -3.79
C THR A 23 -14.03 9.81 -2.85
N SER A 24 -15.25 9.46 -3.25
CA SER A 24 -16.15 8.57 -2.50
C SER A 24 -15.61 7.15 -2.32
N HIS A 25 -14.67 6.70 -3.16
CA HIS A 25 -14.05 5.37 -3.06
C HIS A 25 -12.58 5.43 -2.64
N LEU A 26 -11.92 6.58 -2.80
CA LEU A 26 -10.51 6.74 -2.45
C LEU A 26 -10.25 6.54 -0.96
N ILE A 27 -10.99 7.22 -0.08
CA ILE A 27 -10.77 7.12 1.37
C ILE A 27 -11.02 5.69 1.88
N PRO A 28 -12.15 5.03 1.57
CA PRO A 28 -12.39 3.65 2.04
C PRO A 28 -11.33 2.65 1.57
N VAL A 29 -10.86 2.76 0.33
CA VAL A 29 -9.81 1.88 -0.21
C VAL A 29 -8.48 2.10 0.52
N VAL A 30 -8.12 3.37 0.78
CA VAL A 30 -6.91 3.71 1.53
C VAL A 30 -6.99 3.20 2.97
N ASP A 31 -8.11 3.38 3.66
CA ASP A 31 -8.26 2.89 5.03
C ASP A 31 -8.23 1.36 5.11
N THR A 32 -8.79 0.67 4.11
CA THR A 32 -8.67 -0.79 3.99
C THR A 32 -7.20 -1.20 3.82
N ALA A 33 -6.46 -0.50 2.95
CA ALA A 33 -5.03 -0.76 2.75
C ALA A 33 -4.22 -0.58 4.04
N ARG A 34 -4.56 0.45 4.82
CA ARG A 34 -3.92 0.71 6.13
C ARG A 34 -4.22 -0.41 7.14
N LEU A 35 -5.46 -0.89 7.21
CA LEU A 35 -5.81 -2.04 8.05
C LEU A 35 -5.01 -3.29 7.68
N PHE A 36 -4.85 -3.59 6.39
CA PHE A 36 -4.03 -4.71 5.95
C PHE A 36 -2.58 -4.60 6.44
N ALA A 37 -1.99 -3.41 6.33
CA ALA A 37 -0.63 -3.16 6.81
C ALA A 37 -0.50 -3.27 8.33
N MET A 38 -1.52 -2.84 9.08
CA MET A 38 -1.59 -3.03 10.54
C MET A 38 -1.63 -4.52 10.94
N HIS A 39 -2.09 -5.39 10.04
CA HIS A 39 -2.14 -6.85 10.24
C HIS A 39 -0.96 -7.60 9.60
N GLY A 40 0.13 -6.91 9.27
CA GLY A 40 1.39 -7.55 8.81
C GLY A 40 1.45 -7.87 7.32
N VAL A 41 0.55 -7.30 6.51
CA VAL A 41 0.60 -7.42 5.04
C VAL A 41 1.56 -6.37 4.47
N ASP A 42 2.30 -6.72 3.41
CA ASP A 42 3.07 -5.76 2.63
C ASP A 42 2.19 -5.07 1.59
N VAL A 43 1.86 -3.81 1.87
CA VAL A 43 0.86 -3.05 1.13
C VAL A 43 1.51 -2.02 0.21
N THR A 44 1.08 -2.01 -1.05
CA THR A 44 1.41 -0.96 -2.02
C THR A 44 0.13 -0.30 -2.52
N ILE A 45 -0.01 1.01 -2.34
CA ILE A 45 -1.10 1.80 -2.93
C ILE A 45 -0.60 2.46 -4.21
N ILE A 46 -1.17 2.13 -5.37
CA ILE A 46 -0.80 2.75 -6.65
C ILE A 46 -1.82 3.84 -6.98
N THR A 47 -1.37 5.07 -7.21
CA THR A 47 -2.28 6.20 -7.44
C THR A 47 -1.66 7.32 -8.29
N THR A 48 -2.44 8.36 -8.59
CA THR A 48 -1.96 9.56 -9.30
C THR A 48 -1.34 10.60 -8.34
N PRO A 49 -0.54 11.56 -8.82
CA PRO A 49 0.02 12.60 -7.96
C PRO A 49 -1.06 13.40 -7.23
N ALA A 50 -2.17 13.72 -7.91
CA ALA A 50 -3.27 14.49 -7.34
C ALA A 50 -4.00 13.73 -6.22
N ASN A 51 -4.15 12.41 -6.34
CA ASN A 51 -4.83 11.61 -5.33
C ASN A 51 -3.93 11.32 -4.12
N ALA A 52 -2.61 11.19 -4.32
CA ALA A 52 -1.66 10.93 -3.24
C ALA A 52 -1.70 12.03 -2.16
N THR A 53 -1.87 13.30 -2.55
CA THR A 53 -1.91 14.43 -1.60
C THR A 53 -3.03 14.31 -0.56
N ILE A 54 -4.09 13.56 -0.86
CA ILE A 54 -5.24 13.36 0.03
C ILE A 54 -4.87 12.49 1.24
N PHE A 55 -3.94 11.54 1.08
CA PHE A 55 -3.70 10.52 2.11
C PHE A 55 -2.23 10.26 2.46
N GLN A 56 -1.27 10.88 1.78
CA GLN A 56 0.15 10.57 1.94
C GLN A 56 0.62 10.68 3.40
N THR A 57 0.19 11.72 4.13
CA THR A 57 0.52 11.89 5.55
C THR A 57 0.10 10.70 6.41
N SER A 58 -1.03 10.06 6.11
CA SER A 58 -1.49 8.86 6.83
C SER A 58 -0.59 7.65 6.56
N ILE A 59 -0.13 7.50 5.31
CA ILE A 59 0.77 6.41 4.90
C ILE A 59 2.16 6.61 5.49
N ASP A 60 2.68 7.82 5.47
CA ASP A 60 3.98 8.15 6.07
C ASP A 60 3.99 7.86 7.57
N ARG A 61 2.90 8.20 8.27
CA ARG A 61 2.73 7.90 9.69
C ARG A 61 2.69 6.39 9.97
N ASP A 62 1.95 5.63 9.16
CA ASP A 62 1.83 4.19 9.37
C ASP A 62 3.14 3.47 9.03
N SER A 63 3.86 3.93 8.00
CA SER A 63 5.22 3.48 7.69
C SER A 63 6.21 3.80 8.82
N ALA A 64 6.15 5.01 9.40
CA ALA A 64 6.98 5.40 10.54
C ALA A 64 6.69 4.57 11.81
N ARG A 65 5.51 3.94 11.90
CA ARG A 65 5.16 2.97 12.97
C ARG A 65 5.63 1.55 12.68
N GLY A 66 6.32 1.33 11.56
CA GLY A 66 6.86 0.02 11.17
C GLY A 66 5.88 -0.84 10.37
N HIS A 67 4.73 -0.31 9.95
CA HIS A 67 3.85 -1.06 9.05
C HIS A 67 4.44 -1.09 7.63
N SER A 68 4.40 -2.26 6.99
CA SER A 68 4.87 -2.42 5.61
C SER A 68 3.84 -1.83 4.64
N ILE A 69 3.86 -0.52 4.46
CA ILE A 69 2.95 0.22 3.57
C ILE A 69 3.68 1.31 2.82
N ARG A 70 3.39 1.46 1.52
CA ARG A 70 3.98 2.49 0.66
C ARG A 70 3.00 2.98 -0.41
N THR A 71 3.16 4.24 -0.80
CA THR A 71 2.48 4.82 -1.96
C THR A 71 3.38 4.77 -3.19
N ARG A 72 2.87 4.25 -4.30
CA ARG A 72 3.49 4.34 -5.62
C ARG A 72 2.70 5.30 -6.50
N VAL A 73 3.28 6.47 -6.73
CA VAL A 73 2.70 7.46 -7.64
C VAL A 73 3.04 7.08 -9.08
N VAL A 74 2.01 7.03 -9.93
CA VAL A 74 2.10 6.85 -11.38
C VAL A 74 1.56 8.10 -12.07
N LYS A 75 2.31 8.61 -13.05
CA LYS A 75 1.81 9.68 -13.93
C LYS A 75 0.85 9.04 -14.92
N PHE A 76 -0.44 9.14 -14.66
CA PHE A 76 -1.45 8.72 -15.63
C PHE A 76 -1.51 9.78 -16.75
N PRO A 77 -1.35 9.40 -18.03
CA PRO A 77 -1.55 10.32 -19.13
C PRO A 77 -3.05 10.65 -19.21
N LEU A 78 -3.43 11.82 -18.74
CA LEU A 78 -4.69 12.44 -19.16
C LEU A 78 -4.46 13.00 -20.56
N GLU A 79 -4.39 12.13 -21.56
CA GLU A 79 -4.67 12.55 -22.94
C GLU A 79 -6.19 12.74 -23.01
N LEU A 80 -6.61 14.00 -22.86
CA LEU A 80 -7.91 14.44 -23.32
C LEU A 80 -7.91 14.23 -24.85
N TRP A 81 -8.64 13.22 -25.31
CA TRP A 81 -9.04 13.07 -26.71
C TRP A 81 -10.23 13.98 -27.01
#